data_AF-A0A3D5CQX5-F1
#
_entry.id   AF-A0A3D5CQX5-F1
#
_cell.length_a   1.000
_cell.length_b   1.000
_cell.length_c   1.000
_cell.angle_alpha   90.00
_cell.angle_beta   90.00
_cell.angle_gamma   90.00
#
_symmetry.space_group_name_H-M   'P 1'
#
loop_
_entity.id
_entity.type
_entity.pdbx_description
1 polymer ?
#
loop_
_entity_poly.entity_id
_entity_poly.type
_entity_poly.pdbx_seq_one_letter_code
_entity_poly.pdbx_strand_id
1 'polypeptide(L)' 'KVKGASGAIKQGTKVKNIRLVEGDHNIDCKVEGFGPMKLKSEFVKKN' A
#
# COMPACT_ATOMS: atom_id res chain seq x y z
N LYS A 1 13.21 -6.07 -0.78
CA LYS A 1 12.90 -6.84 0.46
C LYS A 1 12.85 -5.82 1.59
N VAL A 2 11.65 -5.46 2.07
CA VAL A 2 11.48 -4.41 3.09
C VAL A 2 11.89 -5.02 4.44
N LYS A 3 12.76 -4.36 5.22
CA LYS A 3 13.14 -4.84 6.56
C LYS A 3 11.89 -4.84 7.45
N GLY A 4 11.45 -6.01 7.91
CA GLY A 4 10.36 -6.17 8.89
C GLY A 4 9.17 -7.02 8.44
N ALA A 5 9.03 -7.32 7.15
CA ALA A 5 7.96 -8.19 6.64
C ALA A 5 8.53 -9.35 5.81
N SER A 6 8.16 -10.58 6.17
CA SER A 6 8.64 -11.81 5.50
C SER A 6 8.12 -11.99 4.06
N GLY A 7 7.26 -11.09 3.56
CA GLY A 7 6.69 -11.16 2.22
C GLY A 7 7.22 -10.09 1.27
N ALA A 8 7.13 -10.34 -0.04
CA ALA A 8 7.11 -9.29 -1.05
C ALA A 8 5.65 -8.85 -1.25
N ILE A 9 5.40 -7.55 -1.43
CA ILE A 9 4.08 -7.07 -1.90
C ILE A 9 3.93 -7.53 -3.34
N LYS A 10 2.96 -8.41 -3.58
CA LYS A 10 2.69 -9.00 -4.90
C LYS A 10 1.38 -8.43 -5.44
N GLN A 11 1.22 -8.52 -6.76
CA GLN A 11 -0.06 -8.21 -7.39
C GLN A 11 -1.17 -9.08 -6.74
N GLY A 12 -2.22 -8.44 -6.24
CA GLY A 12 -3.31 -9.10 -5.50
C GLY A 12 -3.30 -8.86 -3.98
N THR A 13 -2.28 -8.18 -3.42
CA THR A 13 -2.32 -7.73 -2.02
C THR A 13 -3.45 -6.73 -1.82
N LYS A 14 -4.45 -7.10 -1.00
CA LYS A 14 -5.56 -6.20 -0.63
C LYS A 14 -5.09 -5.18 0.39
N VAL A 15 -5.29 -3.91 0.09
CA VAL A 15 -5.09 -2.79 1.00
C VAL A 15 -6.42 -2.33 1.56
N LYS A 16 -6.46 -2.02 2.86
CA LYS A 16 -7.66 -1.53 3.55
C LYS A 16 -7.34 -0.17 4.17
N ASN A 17 -8.38 0.61 4.48
CA ASN A 17 -8.26 1.93 5.11
C ASN A 17 -7.41 2.92 4.28
N ILE A 18 -7.81 3.13 3.02
CA ILE A 18 -7.16 4.08 2.11
C ILE A 18 -7.53 5.52 2.47
N ARG A 19 -6.52 6.40 2.51
CA ARG A 19 -6.64 7.84 2.68
C ARG A 19 -5.89 8.52 1.53
N LEU A 20 -6.54 9.52 0.93
CA LEU A 20 -5.92 10.33 -0.10
C LEU A 20 -5.12 11.46 0.57
N VAL A 21 -3.86 11.60 0.18
CA VAL A 21 -2.95 12.64 0.69
C VAL A 21 -2.34 13.39 -0.49
N GLU A 22 -1.98 14.65 -0.29
CA GLU A 22 -1.31 15.42 -1.33
C GLU A 22 0.20 15.08 -1.37
N GLY A 23 0.71 14.74 -2.56
CA GLY A 23 2.11 14.39 -2.80
C GLY A 23 2.29 13.32 -3.89
N ASP A 24 3.55 12.97 -4.17
CA ASP A 24 3.90 11.94 -5.17
C ASP A 24 3.38 10.54 -4.80
N HIS A 25 3.27 10.25 -3.49
CA HIS A 25 2.60 9.04 -2.99
C HIS A 25 1.26 9.44 -2.39
N ASN A 26 0.26 9.53 -3.27
CA ASN A 26 -1.05 10.10 -2.99
C ASN A 26 -2.02 9.18 -2.25
N ILE A 27 -1.64 7.93 -1.97
CA ILE A 27 -2.47 6.96 -1.26
C ILE A 27 -1.75 6.49 -0.01
N ASP A 28 -2.22 6.92 1.14
CA ASP A 28 -1.86 6.34 2.43
C ASP A 28 -2.79 5.17 2.72
N CYS A 29 -2.24 3.98 2.97
CA CYS A 29 -3.04 2.77 3.16
C CYS A 29 -2.39 1.85 4.20
N LYS A 30 -3.16 0.90 4.74
CA LYS A 30 -2.63 -0.14 5.62
C LYS A 30 -2.70 -1.49 4.92
N VAL A 31 -1.54 -2.14 4.83
CA VAL A 31 -1.39 -3.50 4.30
C VAL A 31 -1.35 -4.46 5.49
N GLU A 32 -2.20 -5.49 5.48
CA GLU A 32 -2.16 -6.54 6.49
C GLU A 32 -0.82 -7.31 6.42
N GLY A 33 -0.09 -7.36 7.53
CA GLY A 33 1.23 -7.99 7.62
C GLY A 33 2.44 -7.10 7.27
N PHE A 34 2.23 -5.90 6.70
CA PHE A 34 3.31 -4.93 6.45
C PHE A 34 3.14 -3.61 7.23
N GLY A 35 1.91 -3.26 7.60
CA GLY A 35 1.62 -2.02 8.34
C GLY A 35 1.24 -0.84 7.43
N PRO A 36 1.39 0.40 7.91
CA PRO A 36 1.07 1.59 7.13
C PRO A 36 2.07 1.78 5.98
N MET A 37 1.56 2.00 4.77
CA MET A 37 2.35 2.19 3.56
C MET A 37 1.74 3.28 2.68
N LYS A 38 2.61 4.10 2.10
CA LYS A 38 2.24 5.08 1.08
C LYS A 38 2.47 4.48 -0.30
N LEU A 39 1.44 4.50 -1.13
CA LEU A 39 1.42 4.01 -2.49
C LEU A 39 1.04 5.13 -3.44
N LYS A 40 1.43 5.00 -4.70
CA LYS A 40 0.96 5.85 -5.78
C LYS A 40 -0.30 5.25 -6.39
N SER A 41 -1.26 6.08 -6.77
CA SER A 41 -2.53 5.64 -7.36
C SER A 41 -2.37 4.82 -8.64
N GLU A 42 -1.26 4.98 -9.36
CA GLU A 42 -0.96 4.23 -10.59
C GLU A 42 -0.84 2.71 -10.36
N PHE A 43 -0.50 2.27 -9.14
CA PHE A 43 -0.26 0.86 -8.82
C PHE A 43 -1.42 0.19 -8.08
N VAL A 44 -2.50 0.91 -7.78
CA VAL A 44 -3.69 0.35 -7.10
C VAL A 44 -4.91 0.45 -8.00
N LYS A 45 -5.72 -0.62 -8.00
CA LYS A 45 -7.01 -0.64 -8.67
C LYS A 45 -8.12 -0.69 -7.63
N LYS A 46 -9.18 0.07 -7.88
CA LYS A 46 -10.44 -0.06 -7.14
C LYS A 46 -11.09 -1.38 -7.56
N ASN A 47 -11.36 -2.24 -6.57
CA ASN A 47 -12.16 -3.46 -6.72
C ASN A 47 -13.48 -3.28 -5.98
#